data_AF-A0A957DM30-F1
#
_entry.id   AF-A0A957DM30-F1
#
_cell.length_a   1.000
_cell.length_b   1.000
_cell.length_c   1.000
_cell.angle_alpha   90.00
_cell.angle_beta   90.00
_cell.angle_gamma   90.00
#
_symmetry.space_group_name_H-M   'P 1'
#
loop_
_entity.id
_entity.type
_entity.pdbx_description
1 polymer ?
#
loop_
_entity_poly.entity_id
_entity_poly.type
_entity_poly.pdbx_seq_one_letter_code
_entity_poly.pdbx_strand_id
1 'polypeptide(L)' 'MSEALDQVVERAVNDKTFRKLLFKNLDRALEGYDVSDEERTLLENLDEDNFDEFAGGLGSRTTKGFMPGTG' A
#
# COMPACT_ATOMS: atom_id res chain seq x y z
N MET A 1 -6.05 -9.30 -1.01
CA MET A 1 -5.47 -8.09 -0.45
C MET A 1 -5.97 -7.96 0.96
N SER A 2 -5.07 -8.17 1.91
CA SER A 2 -5.23 -7.95 3.34
C SER A 2 -5.30 -6.45 3.62
N GLU A 3 -5.97 -6.08 4.71
CA GLU A 3 -5.98 -4.69 5.19
C GLU A 3 -4.56 -4.19 5.51
N ALA A 4 -3.65 -5.10 5.86
CA ALA A 4 -2.24 -4.82 6.11
C ALA A 4 -1.52 -4.29 4.86
N LEU A 5 -1.74 -4.94 3.71
CA LEU A 5 -1.18 -4.50 2.43
C LEU A 5 -1.71 -3.10 2.04
N ASP A 6 -3.02 -2.89 2.16
CA ASP A 6 -3.63 -1.60 1.85
C ASP A 6 -3.06 -0.47 2.73
N GLN A 7 -2.91 -0.72 4.03
CA GLN A 7 -2.28 0.25 4.96
C GLN A 7 -0.83 0.54 4.60
N VAL A 8 -0.04 -0.48 4.24
CA VAL A 8 1.36 -0.32 3.83
C VAL A 8 1.45 0.60 2.61
N VAL A 9 0.60 0.38 1.61
CA VAL A 9 0.63 1.15 0.37
C VAL A 9 0.12 2.56 0.59
N GLU A 10 -1.00 2.75 1.29
CA GLU A 10 -1.51 4.09 1.65
C GLU A 10 -0.47 4.87 2.46
N ARG A 11 0.25 4.20 3.37
CA ARG A 11 1.33 4.80 4.11
C ARG A 11 2.50 5.16 3.21
N ALA A 12 2.88 4.31 2.26
CA ALA A 12 3.93 4.63 1.28
C ALA A 12 3.52 5.79 0.35
N VAL A 13 2.25 5.98 0.05
CA VAL A 13 1.77 7.13 -0.73
C VAL A 13 1.90 8.43 0.06
N ASN A 14 1.44 8.43 1.31
CA ASN A 14 1.42 9.62 2.16
C ASN A 14 2.80 9.94 2.78
N ASP A 15 3.61 8.92 3.04
CA ASP A 15 4.93 9.00 3.66
C ASP A 15 6.03 8.61 2.66
N LYS A 16 6.65 9.63 2.08
CA LYS A 16 7.78 9.48 1.15
C LYS A 16 8.99 8.78 1.78
N THR A 17 9.16 8.85 3.10
CA THR A 17 10.23 8.16 3.82
C THR A 17 9.94 6.68 3.88
N PHE A 18 8.69 6.33 4.20
CA PHE A 18 8.22 4.95 4.19
C PHE A 18 8.25 4.36 2.78
N ARG A 19 7.87 5.11 1.74
CA ARG A 19 8.02 4.70 0.33
C ARG A 19 9.45 4.28 0.00
N LYS A 20 10.42 5.11 0.36
CA LYS A 20 11.84 4.80 0.17
C LYS A 20 12.27 3.57 0.97
N LEU A 21 11.73 3.38 2.17
CA LEU A 21 12.02 2.22 3.00
C LEU A 21 11.40 0.94 2.40
N LEU A 22 10.18 1.01 1.87
CA LEU A 22 9.49 -0.07 1.17
C LEU A 22 10.32 -0.62 0.01
N PHE A 23 10.79 0.26 -0.89
CA PHE A 23 11.60 -0.15 -2.04
C PHE A 23 13.03 -0.54 -1.66
N LYS A 24 13.58 0.03 -0.58
CA LYS A 24 14.96 -0.25 -0.17
C LYS A 24 15.08 -1.47 0.73
N ASN A 25 14.07 -1.73 1.56
CA ASN A 25 14.03 -2.77 2.60
C ASN A 25 12.56 -3.15 2.87
N LEU A 26 11.99 -3.93 1.94
CA LEU A 26 10.61 -4.40 2.02
C LEU A 26 10.34 -5.19 3.31
N ASP A 27 11.19 -6.14 3.68
CA ASP A 27 11.07 -6.90 4.95
C ASP A 27 10.81 -6.00 6.15
N ARG A 28 11.59 -4.91 6.23
CA ARG A 28 11.54 -3.99 7.35
C ARG A 28 10.33 -3.07 7.31
N ALA A 29 9.82 -2.80 6.11
CA ALA A 29 8.59 -2.03 5.92
C ALA A 29 7.35 -2.84 6.32
N LEU A 30 7.38 -4.15 6.05
CA LEU A 30 6.31 -5.09 6.39
C LEU A 30 6.46 -5.68 7.80
N GLU A 31 7.54 -5.36 8.52
CA GLU A 31 7.78 -5.82 9.87
C GLU A 31 6.64 -5.36 10.81
N GLY A 32 5.86 -6.31 11.30
CA GLY A 32 4.69 -6.04 12.15
C GLY A 32 3.36 -5.88 11.39
N TYR A 33 3.38 -6.00 10.06
CA TYR A 33 2.19 -6.10 9.23
C TYR A 33 1.90 -7.57 8.90
N ASP A 34 0.62 -7.97 8.94
CA ASP A 34 0.18 -9.34 8.62
C ASP A 34 0.00 -9.52 7.11
N VAL A 35 1.12 -9.40 6.39
CA VAL A 35 1.19 -9.46 4.93
C VAL A 35 1.67 -10.84 4.52
N SER A 36 0.98 -11.51 3.60
CA SER A 36 1.39 -12.83 3.15
C SER A 36 2.62 -12.77 2.23
N ASP A 37 3.33 -13.89 2.07
CA ASP A 37 4.46 -13.98 1.14
C ASP A 37 4.08 -13.62 -0.31
N GLU A 38 2.84 -13.93 -0.72
CA GLU A 38 2.32 -13.58 -2.04
C GLU A 38 2.18 -12.06 -2.19
N GLU A 39 1.64 -11.40 -1.16
CA GLU A 39 1.46 -9.94 -1.13
C GLU A 39 2.78 -9.20 -1.03
N ARG A 40 3.72 -9.73 -0.23
CA ARG A 40 5.10 -9.28 -0.18
C ARG A 40 5.76 -9.34 -1.55
N THR A 41 5.63 -10.47 -2.25
CA THR A 41 6.18 -10.63 -3.61
C THR A 41 5.55 -9.61 -4.57
N LEU A 42 4.27 -9.31 -4.39
CA LEU A 42 3.56 -8.28 -5.14
C LEU A 42 4.16 -6.90 -4.91
N LEU A 43 4.43 -6.52 -3.67
CA LEU A 43 5.11 -5.27 -3.31
C LEU A 43 6.57 -5.23 -3.79
N GLU A 44 7.26 -6.37 -3.82
CA GLU A 44 8.63 -6.48 -4.33
C GLU A 44 8.67 -6.30 -5.86
N ASN A 45 7.62 -6.70 -6.56
CA ASN A 45 7.43 -6.45 -7.99
C ASN A 45 6.88 -5.05 -8.30
N LEU A 46 6.59 -4.24 -7.27
CA LEU A 46 6.25 -2.84 -7.47
C LEU A 46 7.54 -2.01 -7.56
N ASP A 47 7.57 -1.13 -8.54
CA ASP A 47 8.57 -0.13 -8.84
C ASP A 47 7.94 1.27 -8.80
N GLU A 48 8.73 2.34 -8.81
CA GLU A 48 8.18 3.71 -8.80
C GLU A 48 7.22 4.00 -9.96
N ASP A 49 7.40 3.33 -11.10
CA ASP A 49 6.58 3.50 -12.31
C ASP A 49 5.18 2.88 -12.19
N ASN A 50 5.05 1.73 -11.52
CA ASN A 50 3.78 1.00 -11.37
C ASN A 50 3.14 1.21 -9.98
N PHE A 51 3.92 1.70 -9.00
CA PHE A 51 3.47 1.95 -7.64
C PHE A 51 2.39 3.03 -7.59
N ASP A 52 2.53 4.11 -8.36
CA ASP A 52 1.55 5.21 -8.36
C ASP A 52 0.19 4.75 -8.90
N GLU A 53 0.20 3.89 -9.93
CA GLU A 53 -1.03 3.27 -10.48
C GLU A 53 -1.64 2.26 -9.50
N PHE A 54 -0.81 1.42 -8.87
CA PHE A 54 -1.25 0.48 -7.84
C PHE A 54 -1.87 1.22 -6.63
N ALA A 55 -1.18 2.24 -6.13
CA ALA A 55 -1.65 3.12 -5.07
C ALA A 55 -2.94 3.87 -5.42
N GLY A 56 -3.04 4.39 -6.64
CA GLY A 56 -4.25 5.06 -7.14
C GLY A 56 -5.45 4.11 -7.21
N GLY A 57 -5.21 2.84 -7.57
CA GLY A 57 -6.21 1.78 -7.53
C GLY A 57 -6.68 1.43 -6.12
N LEU A 58 -5.80 1.50 -5.12
CA LEU A 58 -6.12 1.26 -3.71
C LEU A 58 -6.86 2.42 -3.06
N GLY A 59 -6.38 3.66 -3.20
CA GLY A 59 -7.04 4.85 -2.66
C GLY A 59 -8.45 5.07 -3.20
N SER A 60 -8.71 4.64 -4.44
CA SER A 60 -10.06 4.66 -5.04
C SER A 60 -11.04 3.66 -4.40
N ARG A 61 -10.52 2.63 -3.71
CA ARG A 61 -11.32 1.60 -3.01
C ARG A 61 -11.53 1.93 -1.55
N THR A 62 -10.52 2.42 -0.83
CA THR A 62 -10.65 2.81 0.59
C THR A 62 -11.59 4.01 0.78
N THR A 63 -11.63 4.92 -0.21
CA THR A 63 -12.54 6.09 -0.18
C THR A 63 -14.01 5.73 -0.40
N LYS A 64 -14.34 4.50 -0.84
CA LYS A 64 -15.75 4.08 -1.00
C LYS A 64 -16.44 3.70 0.31
N GLY A 65 -15.71 3.71 1.43
CA GLY A 65 -16.27 3.52 2.78
C GLY A 65 -16.65 4.82 3.53
N PHE A 66 -16.22 6.00 3.05
CA PHE A 66 -16.60 7.29 3.65
C PHE A 66 -17.75 7.93 2.86
N MET A 67 -18.93 7.33 2.92
CA MET A 67 -20.18 8.04 2.62
C MET A 67 -20.75 8.61 3.92
N PRO A 68 -20.75 9.94 4.11
CA PRO A 68 -21.81 10.61 4.82
C PRO A 68 -22.73 11.28 3.78
N GLY A 69 -23.77 10.55 3.36
CA GLY A 69 -25.05 11.06 2.86
C GLY A 69 -25.10 12.12 1.74
N THR A 70 -25.62 11.71 0.57
CA THR A 70 -26.69 12.38 -0.20
C THR A 70 -27.37 11.27 -1.01
N GLY A 71 -28.64 10.90 -0.83
CA GLY A 71 -29.79 11.77 -0.63
C GLY A 71 -30.38 12.08 -1.99
#